data_AF-A0A4V2NM61-F1
#
_entry.id   AF-A0A4V2NM61-F1
#
_cell.length_a   1.000
_cell.length_b   1.000
_cell.length_c   1.000
_cell.angle_alpha   90.00
_cell.angle_beta   90.00
_cell.angle_gamma   90.00
#
_symmetry.space_group_name_H-M   'P 1'
#
loop_
_entity.id
_entity.type
_entity.pdbx_description
1 polymer ?
#
loop_
_entity_poly.entity_id
_entity_poly.type
_entity_poly.pdbx_seq_one_letter_code
_entity_poly.pdbx_strand_id
1 'polypeptide(L)'
;MSRAPVRAASRIPAVSSYADTPRPTIAWTADALTYTLRSTLQEADVSLFATLVIALVALLHVWFLVLEMFLWTRPTGRRAFGLSAEFAEQTKTLAANQGLYNGFLAAGLLWSLWLGPDGLAVARFFLGCVVVAGIYGGMTASRKILWIQALPAAIGLTLTLL
;
A
#
# COMPACT_ATOMS: atom_id res chain seq x y z
N MET A 1 -63.01 42.94 35.78
CA MET A 1 -63.54 41.80 36.56
C MET A 1 -64.00 40.71 35.60
N SER A 2 -63.28 39.59 35.54
CA SER A 2 -63.83 38.24 35.33
C SER A 2 -62.64 37.26 35.34
N ARG A 3 -62.50 36.50 36.43
CA ARG A 3 -61.58 35.38 36.57
C ARG A 3 -62.39 34.09 36.36
N ALA A 4 -61.88 33.15 35.56
CA ALA A 4 -61.87 31.68 35.76
C ALA A 4 -61.63 30.94 34.43
N PRO A 5 -61.18 29.66 34.42
CA PRO A 5 -60.40 28.94 35.42
C PRO A 5 -59.15 28.22 34.84
N VAL A 6 -58.25 27.87 35.76
CA VAL A 6 -57.16 26.91 35.60
C VAL A 6 -57.72 25.51 35.30
N ARG A 7 -57.21 24.84 34.26
CA ARG A 7 -57.34 23.38 34.09
C ARG A 7 -55.96 22.74 34.01
N ALA A 8 -55.64 22.00 35.06
CA ALA A 8 -54.54 21.07 35.11
C ALA A 8 -54.82 19.87 34.18
N ALA A 9 -53.81 19.45 33.42
CA ALA A 9 -53.71 18.09 32.88
C ALA A 9 -52.25 17.79 32.57
N SER A 10 -51.52 17.39 33.61
CA SER A 10 -50.23 16.70 33.50
C SER A 10 -50.42 15.39 32.74
N ARG A 11 -50.06 15.34 31.45
CA ARG A 11 -49.86 14.07 30.75
C ARG A 11 -48.40 13.71 30.84
N ILE A 12 -48.08 12.88 31.84
CA ILE A 12 -46.88 12.06 31.81
C ILE A 12 -47.11 11.05 30.66
N PRO A 13 -46.27 11.01 29.61
CA PRO A 13 -46.38 9.95 28.61
C PRO A 13 -46.08 8.62 29.30
N ALA A 14 -46.95 7.63 29.07
CA ALA A 14 -46.77 6.28 29.54
C ALA A 14 -45.41 5.76 29.07
N VAL A 15 -44.60 5.24 30.00
CA VAL A 15 -43.39 4.48 29.68
C VAL A 15 -43.86 3.24 28.95
N SER A 16 -43.73 3.26 27.61
CA SER A 16 -44.00 2.11 26.78
C SER A 16 -43.10 0.97 27.23
N SER A 17 -43.75 -0.07 27.74
CA SER A 17 -43.19 -1.35 28.14
C SER A 17 -42.06 -1.79 27.21
N TYR A 18 -40.86 -1.98 27.77
CA TYR A 18 -39.67 -2.56 27.15
C TYR A 18 -39.89 -4.06 26.92
N ALA A 19 -40.95 -4.44 26.21
CA ALA A 19 -41.34 -5.84 25.98
C ALA A 19 -41.48 -6.19 24.50
N ASP A 20 -41.32 -5.22 23.59
CA ASP A 20 -41.41 -5.43 22.13
C ASP A 20 -40.07 -5.25 21.41
N THR A 21 -38.94 -5.31 22.11
CA THR A 21 -37.66 -5.52 21.42
C THR A 21 -37.63 -6.96 20.92
N PRO A 22 -37.46 -7.20 19.60
CA PRO A 22 -37.36 -8.55 19.09
C PRO A 22 -36.24 -9.26 19.84
N ARG A 23 -36.54 -10.45 20.41
CA ARG A 23 -35.51 -11.32 20.99
C ARG A 23 -34.43 -11.50 19.93
N PRO A 24 -33.14 -11.28 20.25
CA PRO A 24 -32.08 -11.38 19.27
C PRO A 24 -32.14 -12.77 18.64
N THR A 25 -32.58 -12.82 17.38
CA THR A 25 -32.58 -14.04 16.60
C THR A 25 -31.14 -14.49 16.41
N ILE A 26 -30.91 -15.79 16.57
CA ILE A 26 -29.59 -16.48 16.48
C ILE A 26 -28.76 -16.06 15.25
N ALA A 27 -29.41 -15.56 14.19
CA ALA A 27 -28.77 -14.98 13.00
C ALA A 27 -27.69 -13.93 13.32
N TRP A 28 -27.92 -12.98 14.24
CA TRP A 28 -26.91 -11.95 14.53
C TRP A 28 -25.68 -12.53 15.24
N THR A 29 -25.85 -13.58 16.05
CA THR A 29 -24.72 -14.23 16.74
C THR A 29 -23.86 -15.03 15.78
N ALA A 30 -24.47 -15.70 14.79
CA ALA A 30 -23.74 -16.41 13.75
C ALA A 30 -23.00 -15.42 12.85
N ASP A 31 -23.65 -14.34 12.41
CA ASP A 31 -23.02 -13.31 11.58
C ASP A 31 -21.92 -12.55 12.33
N ALA A 32 -22.13 -12.22 13.61
CA ALA A 32 -21.12 -11.57 14.44
C ALA A 32 -19.94 -12.49 14.75
N LEU A 33 -20.17 -13.78 15.01
CA LEU A 33 -19.10 -14.77 15.17
C LEU A 33 -18.36 -14.98 13.86
N THR A 34 -19.07 -15.06 12.73
CA THR A 34 -18.45 -15.24 11.41
C THR A 34 -17.67 -13.99 11.01
N TYR A 35 -18.17 -12.80 11.31
CA TYR A 35 -17.45 -11.53 11.13
C TYR A 35 -16.23 -11.44 12.04
N THR A 36 -16.38 -11.79 13.32
CA THR A 36 -15.29 -11.73 14.30
C THR A 36 -14.23 -12.79 14.04
N LEU A 37 -14.62 -14.02 13.69
CA LEU A 37 -13.72 -15.09 13.26
C LEU A 37 -13.06 -14.75 11.93
N ARG A 38 -13.82 -14.21 10.96
CA ARG A 38 -13.24 -13.71 9.71
C ARG A 38 -12.26 -12.58 10.01
N SER A 39 -12.59 -11.62 10.86
CA SER A 39 -11.69 -10.51 11.18
C SER A 39 -10.45 -10.98 11.94
N THR A 40 -10.56 -11.92 12.89
CA THR A 40 -9.41 -12.48 13.60
C THR A 40 -8.56 -13.44 12.75
N LEU A 41 -9.15 -14.14 11.78
CA LEU A 41 -8.40 -14.95 10.81
C LEU A 41 -7.85 -14.12 9.64
N GLN A 42 -8.35 -12.90 9.46
CA GLN A 42 -7.98 -11.95 8.41
C GLN A 42 -7.20 -10.74 8.98
N GLU A 43 -6.74 -10.83 10.23
CA GLU A 43 -5.50 -10.20 10.70
C GLU A 43 -4.37 -10.86 9.90
N ALA A 44 -4.29 -10.54 8.60
CA ALA A 44 -3.26 -11.04 7.72
C ALA A 44 -1.96 -10.33 8.13
N ASP A 45 -1.27 -10.90 9.12
CA ASP A 45 0.15 -10.66 9.29
C ASP A 45 0.78 -10.80 7.90
N VAL A 46 1.35 -9.71 7.39
CA VAL A 46 2.03 -9.72 6.09
C VAL A 46 3.04 -10.84 6.15
N SER A 47 2.81 -11.88 5.33
CA SER A 47 3.66 -13.07 5.30
C SER A 47 5.14 -12.66 5.35
N LEU A 48 5.94 -13.35 6.18
CA LEU A 48 7.37 -13.07 6.28
C LEU A 48 8.02 -13.01 4.89
N PHE A 49 7.58 -13.88 3.98
CA PHE A 49 8.04 -13.87 2.59
C PHE A 49 7.63 -12.60 1.83
N ALA A 50 6.39 -12.14 1.97
CA ALA A 50 5.94 -10.87 1.38
C ALA A 50 6.77 -9.70 1.91
N THR A 51 6.98 -9.63 3.23
CA THR A 51 7.80 -8.61 3.89
C THR A 51 9.24 -8.59 3.35
N LEU A 52 9.88 -9.77 3.25
CA LEU A 52 11.24 -9.88 2.71
C LEU A 52 11.32 -9.46 1.25
N VAL A 53 10.33 -9.82 0.43
CA VAL A 53 10.30 -9.44 -0.99
C VAL A 53 10.04 -7.93 -1.16
N ILE A 54 9.14 -7.33 -0.37
CA ILE A 54 8.92 -5.87 -0.37
C ILE A 54 10.21 -5.15 0.00
N ALA A 55 10.90 -5.60 1.05
CA ALA A 55 12.17 -5.03 1.48
C ALA A 55 13.24 -5.15 0.38
N LEU A 56 13.33 -6.31 -0.28
CA LEU A 56 14.23 -6.51 -1.41
C LEU A 56 13.95 -5.53 -2.55
N VAL A 57 12.68 -5.37 -2.95
CA VAL A 57 12.28 -4.45 -4.03
C VAL A 57 12.60 -2.99 -3.64
N ALA A 58 12.34 -2.60 -2.39
CA ALA A 58 12.71 -1.28 -1.89
C ALA A 58 14.23 -1.04 -1.98
N LEU A 59 15.04 -2.00 -1.55
CA LEU A 59 16.50 -1.93 -1.62
C LEU A 59 17.02 -1.87 -3.07
N LEU A 60 16.39 -2.60 -4.00
CA LEU A 60 16.72 -2.50 -5.43
C LEU A 60 16.46 -1.08 -5.96
N HIS A 61 15.37 -0.43 -5.56
CA HIS A 61 15.09 0.95 -5.96
C HIS A 61 16.02 1.97 -5.30
N VAL A 62 16.45 1.75 -4.05
CA VAL A 62 17.54 2.55 -3.44
C VAL A 62 18.82 2.37 -4.24
N TRP A 63 19.15 1.15 -4.65
CA TRP A 63 20.32 0.87 -5.47
C TRP A 63 20.26 1.58 -6.83
N PHE A 64 19.12 1.55 -7.52
CA PHE A 64 18.93 2.30 -8.78
C PHE A 64 19.03 3.80 -8.57
N LEU A 65 18.41 4.35 -7.52
CA LEU A 65 18.58 5.75 -7.14
C LEU A 65 20.06 6.11 -7.01
N VAL A 66 20.84 5.29 -6.30
CA VAL A 66 22.26 5.59 -6.08
C VAL A 66 23.04 5.56 -7.39
N LEU A 67 22.77 4.56 -8.23
CA LEU A 67 23.39 4.45 -9.53
C LEU A 67 23.06 5.64 -10.45
N GLU A 68 21.80 6.08 -10.47
CA GLU A 68 21.29 7.11 -11.39
C GLU A 68 21.59 8.54 -10.92
N MET A 69 21.55 8.81 -9.62
CA MET A 69 21.81 10.17 -9.08
C MET A 69 23.29 10.44 -8.83
N PHE A 70 24.04 9.46 -8.33
CA PHE A 70 25.41 9.69 -7.84
C PHE A 70 26.50 9.04 -8.69
N LEU A 71 26.21 7.87 -9.29
CA LEU A 71 27.21 7.07 -9.98
C LEU A 71 27.06 7.05 -11.51
N TRP A 72 26.08 7.76 -12.08
CA TRP A 72 25.71 7.69 -13.50
C TRP A 72 26.91 7.88 -14.46
N THR A 73 27.72 8.92 -14.22
CA THR A 73 28.89 9.22 -15.04
C THR A 73 30.16 8.48 -14.61
N ARG A 74 30.13 7.84 -13.42
CA ARG A 74 31.24 7.04 -12.90
C ARG A 74 31.37 5.71 -13.66
N PRO A 75 32.55 5.07 -13.66
CA PRO A 75 32.75 3.79 -14.35
C PRO A 75 31.76 2.69 -13.92
N THR A 76 31.33 2.71 -12.66
CA THR A 76 30.34 1.77 -12.12
C THR A 76 28.96 1.94 -12.75
N GLY A 77 28.40 3.15 -12.75
CA GLY A 77 27.10 3.44 -13.39
C GLY A 77 27.15 3.21 -14.89
N ARG A 78 28.18 3.70 -15.57
CA ARG A 78 28.36 3.47 -17.02
C ARG A 78 28.41 2.00 -17.39
N ARG A 79 29.06 1.15 -16.59
CA ARG A 79 29.08 -0.31 -16.83
C ARG A 79 27.71 -0.96 -16.56
N ALA A 80 27.01 -0.53 -15.51
CA ALA A 80 25.69 -1.07 -15.16
C ALA A 80 24.66 -0.82 -16.29
N PHE A 81 24.70 0.37 -16.90
CA PHE A 81 23.76 0.78 -17.94
C PHE A 81 24.31 0.70 -19.37
N GLY A 82 25.59 0.33 -19.56
CA GLY A 82 26.20 0.18 -20.89
C GLY A 82 26.42 1.50 -21.64
N LEU A 83 26.80 2.57 -20.93
CA LEU A 83 26.87 3.93 -21.46
C LEU A 83 28.29 4.32 -21.91
N SER A 84 28.38 5.09 -23.00
CA SER A 84 29.59 5.85 -23.32
C SER A 84 29.78 6.99 -22.29
N ALA A 85 31.02 7.49 -22.16
CA ALA A 85 31.29 8.61 -21.26
C ALA A 85 30.53 9.89 -21.69
N GLU A 86 30.53 10.18 -22.98
CA GLU A 86 29.83 11.35 -23.55
C GLU A 86 28.32 11.27 -23.32
N PHE A 87 27.69 10.12 -23.61
CA PHE A 87 26.24 9.96 -23.43
C PHE A 87 25.84 10.07 -21.96
N ALA A 88 26.65 9.53 -21.04
CA ALA A 88 26.38 9.64 -19.61
C ALA A 88 26.44 11.09 -19.12
N GLU A 89 27.40 11.90 -19.60
CA GLU A 89 27.47 13.33 -19.26
C GLU A 89 26.29 14.11 -19.84
N GLN A 90 25.91 13.84 -21.09
CA GLN A 90 24.77 14.49 -21.76
C GLN A 90 23.43 14.20 -21.07
N THR A 91 23.27 13.02 -20.47
CA THR A 91 22.01 12.56 -19.85
C THR A 91 22.00 12.60 -18.32
N LYS A 92 23.04 13.16 -17.69
CA LYS A 92 23.22 13.16 -16.23
C LYS A 92 22.02 13.71 -15.45
N THR A 93 21.46 14.83 -15.86
CA THR A 93 20.32 15.46 -15.18
C THR A 93 19.04 14.67 -15.35
N LEU A 94 18.83 14.08 -16.54
CA LEU A 94 17.71 13.19 -16.82
C LEU A 94 17.79 11.93 -15.93
N ALA A 95 18.96 11.32 -15.84
CA ALA A 95 19.20 10.16 -14.97
C ALA A 95 18.98 10.52 -13.50
N ALA A 96 19.47 11.66 -13.03
CA ALA A 96 19.23 12.09 -11.66
C ALA A 96 17.74 12.23 -11.32
N ASN A 97 16.91 12.68 -12.28
CA ASN A 97 15.46 12.74 -12.10
C ASN A 97 14.83 11.34 -12.09
N GLN A 98 15.29 10.42 -12.94
CA GLN A 98 14.89 9.01 -12.89
C GLN A 98 15.22 8.37 -11.54
N GLY A 99 16.40 8.65 -11.02
CA GLY A 99 16.85 8.19 -9.70
C GLY A 99 16.00 8.72 -8.56
N LEU A 100 15.56 9.98 -8.62
CA LEU A 100 14.65 10.55 -7.63
C LEU A 100 13.30 9.83 -7.61
N TYR A 101 12.74 9.50 -8.78
CA TYR A 101 11.51 8.70 -8.85
C TYR A 101 11.69 7.30 -8.26
N ASN A 102 12.83 6.65 -8.51
CA ASN A 102 13.19 5.41 -7.83
C ASN A 102 13.23 5.59 -6.29
N GLY A 103 13.69 6.74 -5.81
CA GLY A 103 13.62 7.12 -4.40
C GLY A 103 12.21 7.17 -3.83
N PHE A 104 11.26 7.74 -4.56
CA PHE A 104 9.86 7.77 -4.13
C PHE A 104 9.25 6.36 -4.05
N LEU A 105 9.59 5.49 -5.00
CA LEU A 105 9.16 4.09 -4.97
C LEU A 105 9.72 3.36 -3.74
N ALA A 106 11.03 3.51 -3.48
CA ALA A 106 11.67 2.93 -2.31
C ALA A 106 11.07 3.46 -1.01
N ALA A 107 10.87 4.78 -0.90
CA ALA A 107 10.28 5.40 0.29
C ALA A 107 8.86 4.91 0.55
N GLY A 108 8.03 4.80 -0.48
CA GLY A 108 6.67 4.26 -0.37
C GLY A 108 6.64 2.81 0.12
N LEU A 109 7.53 1.96 -0.39
CA LEU A 109 7.65 0.56 0.05
C LEU A 109 8.17 0.45 1.48
N LEU A 110 9.22 1.19 1.85
CA LEU A 110 9.72 1.21 3.24
C LEU A 110 8.68 1.75 4.21
N TRP A 111 7.94 2.78 3.80
CA TRP A 111 6.83 3.32 4.60
C TRP A 111 5.73 2.28 4.80
N SER A 112 5.38 1.53 3.75
CA SER A 112 4.41 0.43 3.88
C SER A 112 4.85 -0.63 4.89
N LEU A 113 6.14 -0.97 4.92
CA LEU A 113 6.68 -1.92 5.91
C LEU A 113 6.64 -1.35 7.33
N TRP A 114 6.94 -0.07 7.50
CA TRP A 114 6.89 0.60 8.80
C TRP A 114 5.48 0.63 9.40
N LEU A 115 4.45 0.74 8.55
CA LEU A 115 3.04 0.70 8.98
C LEU A 115 2.55 -0.72 9.35
N GLY A 116 3.32 -1.78 9.08
CA GLY A 116 2.90 -3.14 9.37
C GLY A 116 1.63 -3.54 8.58
N PRO A 117 0.64 -4.21 9.23
CA PRO A 117 -0.60 -4.63 8.55
C PRO A 117 -1.36 -3.49 7.85
N ASP A 118 -1.35 -2.27 8.42
CA ASP A 118 -2.01 -1.09 7.85
C ASP A 118 -1.35 -0.59 6.55
N GLY A 119 -0.11 -1.03 6.29
CA GLY A 119 0.67 -0.65 5.10
C GLY A 119 0.33 -1.42 3.84
N LEU A 120 -0.50 -2.47 3.89
CA LEU A 120 -0.74 -3.37 2.75
C LEU A 120 -1.25 -2.67 1.49
N ALA A 121 -2.15 -1.70 1.63
CA ALA A 121 -2.66 -0.94 0.49
C ALA A 121 -1.55 -0.11 -0.18
N VAL A 122 -0.66 0.49 0.62
CA VAL A 122 0.50 1.24 0.16
C VAL A 122 1.48 0.32 -0.56
N ALA A 123 1.81 -0.83 0.04
CA ALA A 123 2.70 -1.83 -0.56
C ALA A 123 2.18 -2.26 -1.94
N ARG A 124 0.90 -2.65 -2.04
CA ARG A 124 0.27 -3.09 -3.29
C ARG A 124 0.29 -2.02 -4.37
N PHE A 125 0.01 -0.76 -4.01
CA PHE A 125 0.06 0.36 -4.94
C PHE A 125 1.47 0.53 -5.52
N PHE A 126 2.48 0.63 -4.66
CA PHE A 126 3.86 0.82 -5.10
C PHE A 126 4.41 -0.39 -5.87
N LEU A 127 4.15 -1.62 -5.41
CA LEU A 127 4.53 -2.83 -6.15
C LEU A 127 3.86 -2.88 -7.53
N GLY A 128 2.58 -2.52 -7.63
CA GLY A 128 1.87 -2.39 -8.91
C GLY A 128 2.53 -1.38 -9.85
N CYS A 129 2.88 -0.19 -9.34
CA CYS A 129 3.64 0.80 -10.10
C CYS A 129 4.98 0.26 -10.58
N VAL A 130 5.72 -0.46 -9.73
CA VAL A 130 7.01 -1.07 -10.09
C VAL A 130 6.85 -2.13 -11.19
N VAL A 131 5.80 -2.96 -11.13
CA VAL A 131 5.50 -3.95 -12.18
C VAL A 131 5.25 -3.26 -13.51
N VAL A 132 4.37 -2.25 -13.54
CA VAL A 132 4.03 -1.53 -14.78
C VAL A 132 5.25 -0.83 -15.36
N ALA A 133 6.00 -0.09 -14.53
CA ALA A 133 7.22 0.59 -14.95
C ALA A 133 8.28 -0.41 -15.43
N GLY A 134 8.42 -1.55 -14.76
CA GLY A 134 9.36 -2.60 -15.11
C GLY A 134 9.01 -3.30 -16.43
N ILE A 135 7.73 -3.52 -16.72
CA ILE A 135 7.27 -4.03 -18.02
C ILE A 135 7.59 -3.02 -19.12
N TYR A 136 7.19 -1.76 -18.94
CA TYR A 136 7.42 -0.71 -19.92
C TYR A 136 8.91 -0.50 -20.20
N GLY A 137 9.74 -0.37 -19.16
CA GLY A 137 11.19 -0.27 -19.27
C GLY A 137 11.82 -1.52 -19.88
N GLY A 138 11.29 -2.70 -19.54
CA GLY A 138 11.69 -3.98 -20.11
C GLY A 138 11.51 -4.10 -21.62
N MET A 139 10.44 -3.49 -22.14
CA MET A 139 10.11 -3.44 -23.56
C MET A 139 10.83 -2.33 -24.32
N THR A 140 11.15 -1.22 -23.66
CA THR A 140 11.64 0.01 -24.32
C THR A 140 13.13 0.26 -24.15
N ALA A 141 13.73 -0.13 -23.02
CA ALA A 141 15.12 0.19 -22.69
C ALA A 141 16.00 -1.06 -22.61
N SER A 142 15.63 -2.06 -21.81
CA SER A 142 16.44 -3.26 -21.64
C SER A 142 15.65 -4.42 -21.09
N ARG A 143 15.74 -5.59 -21.73
CA ARG A 143 15.07 -6.81 -21.30
C ARG A 143 15.49 -7.28 -19.90
N LYS A 144 16.63 -6.81 -19.38
CA LYS A 144 17.09 -7.07 -18.00
C LYS A 144 16.14 -6.47 -16.96
N ILE A 145 15.44 -5.38 -17.29
CA ILE A 145 14.51 -4.70 -16.37
C ILE A 145 13.32 -5.61 -16.02
N LEU A 146 12.87 -6.47 -16.95
CA LEU A 146 11.83 -7.47 -16.65
C LEU A 146 12.25 -8.39 -15.49
N TRP A 147 13.51 -8.81 -15.49
CA TRP A 147 14.02 -9.79 -14.52
C TRP A 147 14.43 -9.18 -13.19
N ILE A 148 15.02 -7.98 -13.20
CA ILE A 148 15.58 -7.36 -11.99
C ILE A 148 14.53 -6.48 -11.30
N GLN A 149 13.56 -5.93 -12.02
CA GLN A 149 12.56 -5.00 -11.47
C GLN A 149 11.14 -5.59 -11.51
N ALA A 150 10.65 -5.97 -12.69
CA ALA A 150 9.24 -6.37 -12.82
C ALA A 150 8.94 -7.69 -12.09
N LEU A 151 9.80 -8.71 -12.26
CA LEU A 151 9.58 -10.03 -11.67
C LEU A 151 9.58 -10.02 -10.13
N PRO A 152 10.58 -9.43 -9.42
CA PRO A 152 10.54 -9.35 -7.96
C PRO A 152 9.32 -8.59 -7.43
N ALA A 153 8.93 -7.50 -8.10
CA ALA A 153 7.74 -6.75 -7.73
C ALA A 153 6.44 -7.53 -7.95
N ALA A 154 6.34 -8.31 -9.04
CA ALA A 154 5.18 -9.17 -9.30
C ALA A 154 5.07 -10.30 -8.28
N ILE A 155 6.20 -10.88 -7.87
CA ILE A 155 6.25 -11.86 -6.78
C ILE A 155 5.76 -11.22 -5.48
N GLY A 156 6.29 -10.05 -5.12
CA GLY A 156 5.87 -9.32 -3.93
C GLY A 156 4.37 -9.01 -3.96
N LEU A 157 3.87 -8.51 -5.09
CA LEU A 157 2.46 -8.18 -5.25
C LEU A 157 1.58 -9.42 -5.07
N THR A 158 1.95 -10.54 -5.70
CA THR A 158 1.23 -11.81 -5.56
C THR A 158 1.21 -12.28 -4.11
N LEU A 159 2.35 -12.24 -3.41
CA LEU A 159 2.45 -12.64 -2.01
C LEU A 159 1.60 -11.76 -1.08
N THR A 160 1.38 -10.49 -1.42
CA THR A 160 0.48 -9.61 -0.63
C THR A 160 -1.01 -9.86 -0.88
N LEU A 161 -1.37 -10.68 -1.87
CA LEU A 161 -2.76 -11.00 -2.23
C LEU A 161 -3.20 -12.40 -1.75
N LEU A 162 -2.25 -13.22 -1.30
CA LEU A 162 -2.47 -14.55 -0.72
C LEU A 162 -2.71 -14.45 0.78
#